data_AF-A0A963BT67-F1
#
_entry.id   AF-A0A963BT67-F1
#
_cell.length_a   1.000
_cell.length_b   1.000
_cell.length_c   1.000
_cell.angle_alpha   90.00
_cell.angle_beta   90.00
_cell.angle_gamma   90.00
#
_symmetry.space_group_name_H-M   'P 1'
#
loop_
_entity.id
_entity.type
_entity.pdbx_description
1 polymer ?
#
loop_
_entity_poly.entity_id
_entity_poly.type
_entity_poly.pdbx_seq_one_letter_code
_entity_poly.pdbx_strand_id
1 'polypeptide(L)'
;MKQVNPRHRRRRVYVDADIQGRLILALVALEVTLLVVACAFLYARFGAVIDQNLYVIHAANREPLLPALIWELARVVLICAAVNTVALVAAHRIWTRHVRHVLDGMRERLDRVATLDLRPDPQWREAPDRHRLIDLTERWIEGERLRMVALRIATARLPASLPSDPDGREAREALEALREAAGQLRHGSHAGNDRGQE
;
A
#
# COMPACT_ATOMS: atom_id res chain seq x y z
N MET A 1 -31.69 -14.27 21.99
CA MET A 1 -31.20 -13.25 21.03
C MET A 1 -29.76 -12.89 21.40
N LYS A 2 -28.78 -13.26 20.57
CA LYS A 2 -27.35 -12.95 20.79
C LYS A 2 -27.08 -11.50 20.40
N GLN A 3 -26.70 -10.66 21.37
CA GLN A 3 -26.21 -9.31 21.09
C GLN A 3 -24.87 -9.41 20.35
N VAL A 4 -24.88 -9.08 19.05
CA VAL A 4 -23.66 -8.95 18.24
C VAL A 4 -23.01 -7.62 18.62
N ASN A 5 -21.85 -7.69 19.24
CA ASN A 5 -21.10 -6.56 19.77
C ASN A 5 -20.54 -5.68 18.61
N PRO A 6 -20.95 -4.40 18.44
CA PRO A 6 -20.68 -3.62 17.22
C PRO A 6 -19.27 -3.00 17.11
N ARG A 7 -18.26 -3.51 17.82
CA ARG A 7 -16.99 -2.79 18.03
C ARG A 7 -15.75 -3.24 17.23
N HIS A 8 -15.93 -3.90 16.09
CA HIS A 8 -14.79 -4.19 15.19
C HIS A 8 -15.04 -3.67 13.77
N ARG A 9 -15.09 -2.35 13.63
CA ARG A 9 -15.06 -1.70 12.30
C ARG A 9 -13.65 -1.86 11.74
N ARG A 10 -13.46 -2.86 10.89
CA ARG A 10 -12.19 -3.18 10.21
C ARG A 10 -11.76 -1.97 9.38
N ARG A 11 -10.93 -1.08 9.95
CA ARG A 11 -10.29 0.02 9.22
C ARG A 11 -9.32 -0.60 8.24
N ARG A 12 -9.71 -0.67 6.96
CA ARG A 12 -8.76 -0.92 5.87
C ARG A 12 -7.92 0.33 5.73
N VAL A 13 -6.75 0.33 6.37
CA VAL A 13 -5.72 1.32 6.09
C VAL A 13 -5.16 0.95 4.73
N TYR A 14 -5.58 1.67 3.69
CA TYR A 14 -4.99 1.53 2.36
C TYR A 14 -3.51 1.93 2.48
N VAL A 15 -2.64 0.97 2.19
CA VAL A 15 -1.20 1.18 2.18
C VAL A 15 -0.91 2.19 1.06
N ASP A 16 -0.36 3.34 1.45
CA ASP A 16 0.14 4.44 0.62
C ASP A 16 -0.86 5.33 -0.12
N ALA A 17 -1.78 5.96 0.61
CA ALA A 17 -2.53 7.11 0.11
C ALA A 17 -1.63 8.28 -0.34
N ASP A 18 -0.45 8.47 0.29
CA ASP A 18 0.48 9.56 -0.07
C ASP A 18 1.15 9.30 -1.43
N ILE A 19 1.66 8.09 -1.66
CA ILE A 19 2.28 7.73 -2.95
C ILE A 19 1.25 7.73 -4.08
N GLN A 20 0.06 7.15 -3.82
CA GLN A 20 -1.03 7.17 -4.79
C GLN A 20 -1.46 8.61 -5.11
N GLY A 21 -1.54 9.48 -4.10
CA GLY A 21 -1.87 10.90 -4.27
C GLY A 21 -0.88 11.64 -5.14
N ARG A 22 0.43 11.48 -4.88
CA ARG A 22 1.49 12.11 -5.70
C ARG A 22 1.49 11.61 -7.14
N LEU A 23 1.25 10.31 -7.35
CA LEU A 23 1.21 9.73 -8.69
C LEU A 23 -0.01 10.21 -9.50
N ILE A 24 -1.18 10.30 -8.86
CA ILE A 24 -2.38 10.87 -9.47
C ILE A 24 -2.15 12.35 -9.79
N LEU A 25 -1.57 13.12 -8.86
CA LEU A 25 -1.28 14.54 -9.07
C LEU A 25 -0.33 14.74 -10.26
N ALA A 26 0.74 13.94 -10.35
CA ALA A 26 1.67 14.00 -11.48
C ALA A 26 0.99 13.64 -12.81
N LEU A 27 0.11 12.64 -12.82
CA LEU A 27 -0.64 12.26 -14.01
C LEU A 27 -1.61 13.36 -14.45
N VAL A 28 -2.31 13.99 -13.51
CA VAL A 28 -3.22 15.11 -13.79
C VAL A 28 -2.44 16.32 -14.32
N ALA A 29 -1.30 16.65 -13.71
CA ALA A 29 -0.46 17.75 -14.18
C ALA A 29 0.09 17.49 -15.59
N LEU A 30 0.47 16.25 -15.90
CA LEU A 30 0.89 15.82 -17.23
C LEU A 30 -0.26 15.97 -18.23
N GLU A 31 -1.45 15.49 -17.90
CA GLU A 31 -2.65 15.57 -18.75
C GLU A 31 -3.00 17.02 -19.09
N VAL A 32 -3.02 17.90 -18.09
CA VAL A 32 -3.30 19.34 -18.27
C VAL A 32 -2.25 19.97 -19.19
N THR A 33 -0.97 19.67 -18.97
CA THR A 33 0.12 20.18 -19.80
C THR A 33 -0.04 19.72 -21.25
N LEU A 34 -0.33 18.44 -21.45
CA LEU A 34 -0.49 17.83 -22.76
C LEU A 34 -1.70 18.41 -23.50
N LEU A 35 -2.82 18.62 -22.79
CA LEU A 35 -4.01 19.27 -23.33
C LEU A 35 -3.72 20.71 -23.76
N VAL A 36 -3.04 21.51 -22.92
CA VAL A 36 -2.67 22.90 -23.24
C VAL A 36 -1.78 22.96 -24.48
N VAL A 37 -0.77 22.09 -24.57
CA VAL A 37 0.13 22.00 -25.73
C VAL A 37 -0.63 21.58 -26.99
N ALA A 38 -1.52 20.59 -26.89
CA ALA A 38 -2.34 20.14 -28.01
C ALA A 38 -3.27 21.24 -28.52
N CYS A 39 -3.93 21.97 -27.62
CA CYS A 39 -4.77 23.11 -27.96
C CYS A 39 -3.98 24.23 -28.64
N ALA A 40 -2.80 24.59 -28.10
CA ALA A 40 -1.93 25.60 -28.71
C ALA A 40 -1.47 25.21 -30.12
N PHE A 41 -1.12 23.93 -30.31
CA PHE A 41 -0.72 23.39 -31.61
C PHE A 41 -1.88 23.41 -32.62
N LEU A 42 -3.07 22.93 -32.22
CA LEU A 42 -4.27 22.95 -33.07
C LEU A 42 -4.67 24.38 -33.44
N TYR A 43 -4.60 25.31 -32.50
CA TYR A 43 -4.89 26.73 -32.76
C TYR A 43 -3.97 27.30 -33.83
N ALA A 44 -2.65 27.08 -33.72
CA ALA A 44 -1.69 27.53 -34.72
C ALA A 44 -1.92 26.88 -36.09
N ARG A 45 -2.24 25.58 -36.12
CA ARG A 45 -2.50 24.85 -37.37
C ARG A 45 -3.80 25.27 -38.04
N PHE A 46 -4.88 25.41 -37.29
CA PHE A 46 -6.15 25.86 -37.83
C PHE A 46 -6.09 27.31 -38.31
N GLY A 47 -5.35 28.18 -37.63
CA GLY A 47 -5.08 29.53 -38.14
C GLY A 47 -4.45 29.50 -39.53
N ALA A 48 -3.39 28.71 -39.71
CA ALA A 48 -2.75 28.55 -41.02
C ALA A 48 -3.68 27.98 -42.10
N VAL A 49 -4.50 26.98 -41.76
CA VAL A 49 -5.48 26.38 -42.70
C VAL A 49 -6.57 27.40 -43.07
N ILE A 50 -7.08 28.16 -42.11
CA ILE A 50 -8.09 29.19 -42.36
C ILE A 50 -7.52 30.30 -43.25
N ASP A 51 -6.33 30.80 -42.94
CA ASP A 51 -5.67 31.84 -43.74
C ASP A 51 -5.51 31.39 -45.19
N GLN A 52 -5.00 30.17 -45.42
CA GLN A 52 -4.87 29.60 -46.76
C GLN A 52 -6.22 29.54 -47.51
N ASN A 53 -7.30 29.16 -46.82
CA ASN A 53 -8.62 29.04 -47.45
C ASN A 53 -9.33 30.39 -47.65
N LEU A 54 -9.04 31.39 -46.83
CA LEU A 54 -9.61 32.74 -46.93
C LEU A 54 -9.12 33.46 -48.19
N TYR A 55 -7.88 33.22 -48.62
CA TYR A 55 -7.35 33.73 -49.89
C TYR A 55 -7.86 32.96 -51.12
N VAL A 56 -8.22 31.67 -50.98
CA VAL A 56 -8.63 30.77 -52.09
C VAL A 56 -10.09 30.96 -52.51
N ILE A 57 -10.90 31.77 -51.81
CA ILE A 57 -12.29 32.06 -52.20
C ILE A 57 -12.42 32.64 -53.62
N HIS A 58 -11.34 33.17 -54.18
CA HIS A 58 -11.27 33.68 -55.55
C HIS A 58 -10.89 32.63 -56.61
N ALA A 59 -10.52 31.40 -56.24
CA ALA A 59 -10.09 30.35 -57.17
C ALA A 59 -11.08 29.16 -57.18
N ALA A 60 -11.55 28.79 -58.37
CA ALA A 60 -12.71 27.90 -58.59
C ALA A 60 -12.52 26.40 -58.27
N ASN A 61 -11.37 25.97 -57.75
CA ASN A 61 -11.11 24.58 -57.35
C ASN A 61 -10.81 24.52 -55.84
N ARG A 62 -11.81 24.17 -55.02
CA ARG A 62 -11.65 23.97 -53.57
C ARG A 62 -11.60 22.48 -53.23
N GLU A 63 -10.57 22.08 -52.50
CA GLU A 63 -10.64 20.88 -51.68
C GLU A 63 -11.57 21.12 -50.47
N PRO A 64 -12.28 20.09 -49.99
CA PRO A 64 -13.14 20.21 -48.82
C PRO A 64 -12.29 20.43 -47.55
N LEU A 65 -12.59 21.52 -46.82
CA LEU A 65 -11.87 21.95 -45.61
C LEU A 65 -12.08 21.00 -44.40
N LEU A 66 -13.27 20.40 -44.32
CA LEU A 66 -13.67 19.52 -43.21
C LEU A 66 -12.75 18.28 -43.06
N PRO A 67 -12.50 17.48 -44.12
CA PRO A 67 -11.58 16.34 -44.05
C PRO A 67 -10.18 16.70 -43.56
N ALA A 68 -9.63 17.85 -43.98
CA ALA A 68 -8.32 18.31 -43.56
C ALA A 68 -8.28 18.63 -42.05
N LEU A 69 -9.32 19.30 -41.53
CA LEU A 69 -9.45 19.56 -40.09
C LEU A 69 -9.61 18.27 -39.27
N ILE A 70 -10.45 17.34 -39.73
CA ILE A 70 -10.67 16.05 -39.07
C ILE A 70 -9.38 15.25 -39.02
N TRP A 71 -8.59 15.26 -40.10
CA TRP A 71 -7.32 14.56 -40.17
C TRP A 71 -6.30 15.11 -39.17
N GLU A 72 -6.14 16.43 -39.09
CA GLU A 72 -5.24 17.05 -38.11
C GLU A 72 -5.71 16.81 -36.67
N LEU A 73 -7.02 16.89 -36.40
CA LEU A 73 -7.57 16.56 -35.09
C LEU A 73 -7.29 15.10 -34.72
N ALA A 74 -7.56 14.16 -35.62
CA ALA A 74 -7.33 12.74 -35.40
C ALA A 74 -5.85 12.44 -35.13
N ARG A 75 -4.94 13.09 -35.87
CA ARG A 75 -3.50 12.99 -35.67
C ARG A 75 -3.08 13.46 -34.28
N VAL A 76 -3.56 14.62 -33.84
CA VAL A 76 -3.25 15.17 -32.51
C VAL A 76 -3.80 14.25 -31.42
N VAL A 77 -5.06 13.81 -31.53
CA VAL A 77 -5.68 12.88 -30.58
C VAL A 77 -4.89 11.57 -30.48
N LEU A 78 -4.43 11.02 -31.61
CA LEU A 78 -3.65 9.79 -31.63
C LEU A 78 -2.30 9.96 -30.91
N ILE A 79 -1.61 11.07 -31.14
CA ILE A 79 -0.34 11.39 -30.45
C ILE A 79 -0.59 11.55 -28.95
N CYS A 80 -1.63 12.29 -28.55
CA CYS A 80 -2.00 12.47 -27.16
C CYS A 80 -2.30 11.13 -26.46
N ALA A 81 -3.10 10.27 -27.11
CA ALA A 81 -3.42 8.94 -26.61
C ALA A 81 -2.16 8.07 -26.44
N ALA A 82 -1.22 8.13 -27.39
CA ALA A 82 0.04 7.39 -27.32
C ALA A 82 0.89 7.85 -26.12
N VAL A 83 1.07 9.16 -25.93
CA VAL A 83 1.84 9.72 -24.81
C VAL A 83 1.20 9.36 -23.47
N ASN A 84 -0.13 9.48 -23.34
CA ASN A 84 -0.86 9.09 -22.13
C ASN A 84 -0.73 7.60 -21.82
N THR A 85 -0.78 6.75 -22.84
CA THR A 85 -0.57 5.31 -22.68
C THR A 85 0.84 5.02 -22.14
N VAL A 86 1.86 5.67 -22.69
CA VAL A 86 3.25 5.53 -22.21
C VAL A 86 3.38 5.97 -20.75
N ALA A 87 2.78 7.11 -20.39
CA ALA A 87 2.77 7.60 -19.01
C ALA A 87 2.10 6.62 -18.04
N LEU A 88 0.94 6.05 -18.42
CA LEU A 88 0.26 5.03 -17.61
C LEU A 88 1.12 3.77 -17.41
N VAL A 89 1.78 3.30 -18.48
CA VAL A 89 2.68 2.14 -18.41
C VAL A 89 3.87 2.42 -17.50
N ALA A 90 4.46 3.62 -17.59
CA ALA A 90 5.55 4.03 -16.71
C ALA A 90 5.11 4.08 -15.24
N ALA A 91 3.95 4.70 -14.96
CA ALA A 91 3.35 4.75 -13.63
C ALA A 91 3.11 3.34 -13.07
N HIS A 92 2.54 2.44 -13.86
CA HIS A 92 2.31 1.05 -13.45
C HIS A 92 3.63 0.32 -13.16
N ARG A 93 4.68 0.54 -13.96
CA ARG A 93 6.00 -0.06 -13.71
C ARG A 93 6.65 0.45 -12.42
N ILE A 94 6.60 1.75 -12.17
CA ILE A 94 7.12 2.35 -10.93
C ILE A 94 6.37 1.78 -9.73
N TRP A 95 5.04 1.75 -9.79
CA TRP A 95 4.19 1.21 -8.73
C TRP A 95 4.50 -0.27 -8.44
N THR A 96 4.52 -1.13 -9.46
CA THR A 96 4.80 -2.55 -9.27
C THR A 96 6.20 -2.83 -8.74
N ARG A 97 7.19 -1.99 -9.08
CA ARG A 97 8.55 -2.09 -8.51
C ARG A 97 8.53 -1.72 -7.03
N HIS A 98 7.85 -0.63 -6.67
CA HIS A 98 7.73 -0.19 -5.28
C HIS A 98 7.00 -1.23 -4.42
N VAL A 99 5.85 -1.74 -4.88
CA VAL A 99 5.08 -2.76 -4.16
C VAL A 99 5.89 -4.05 -3.99
N ARG A 100 6.62 -4.49 -5.02
CA ARG A 100 7.51 -5.65 -4.90
C ARG A 100 8.58 -5.43 -3.84
N HIS A 101 9.23 -4.28 -3.83
CA HIS A 101 10.24 -3.96 -2.82
C HIS A 101 9.69 -4.02 -1.38
N VAL A 102 8.49 -3.47 -1.15
CA VAL A 102 7.82 -3.54 0.16
C VAL A 102 7.44 -4.99 0.53
N LEU A 103 6.88 -5.74 -0.42
CA LEU A 103 6.49 -7.14 -0.20
C LEU A 103 7.68 -8.06 0.06
N ASP A 104 8.79 -7.84 -0.64
CA ASP A 104 10.01 -8.64 -0.45
C ASP A 104 10.59 -8.39 0.94
N GLY A 105 10.62 -7.13 1.41
CA GLY A 105 10.99 -6.81 2.79
C GLY A 105 10.06 -7.43 3.85
N MET A 106 8.75 -7.55 3.56
CA MET A 106 7.83 -8.27 4.43
C MET A 106 8.03 -9.78 4.42
N ARG A 107 8.26 -10.37 3.24
CA ARG A 107 8.50 -11.81 3.10
C ARG A 107 9.73 -12.25 3.86
N GLU A 108 10.83 -11.50 3.73
CA GLU A 108 12.06 -11.79 4.46
C GLU A 108 11.82 -11.83 5.98
N ARG A 109 11.03 -10.89 6.50
CA ARG A 109 10.68 -10.84 7.93
C ARG A 109 9.79 -12.01 8.34
N LEU A 110 8.80 -12.35 7.53
CA LEU A 110 7.91 -13.49 7.80
C LEU A 110 8.67 -14.82 7.77
N ASP A 111 9.65 -14.95 6.88
CA ASP A 111 10.49 -16.14 6.79
C ASP A 111 11.35 -16.31 8.05
N ARG A 112 11.97 -15.23 8.56
CA ARG A 112 12.68 -15.27 9.85
C ARG A 112 11.79 -15.65 11.02
N VAL A 113 10.57 -15.09 11.08
CA VAL A 113 9.57 -15.46 12.09
C VAL A 113 9.16 -16.92 11.97
N ALA A 114 9.01 -17.45 10.75
CA ALA A 114 8.73 -18.86 10.51
C ALA A 114 9.86 -19.77 11.01
N THR A 115 11.11 -19.31 10.92
CA THR A 115 12.27 -20.00 11.53
C THR A 115 12.44 -19.76 13.03
N LEU A 116 11.49 -19.08 13.68
CA LEU A 116 11.53 -18.69 15.10
C LEU A 116 12.75 -17.84 15.49
N ASP A 117 13.42 -17.22 14.51
CA ASP A 117 14.50 -16.28 14.77
C ASP A 117 13.93 -14.90 15.09
N LEU A 118 13.67 -14.67 16.38
CA LEU A 118 13.14 -13.41 16.91
C LEU A 118 14.26 -12.45 17.36
N ARG A 119 15.49 -12.62 16.85
CA ARG A 119 16.59 -11.72 17.20
C ARG A 119 16.38 -10.34 16.54
N PRO A 120 16.53 -9.25 17.31
CA PRO A 120 16.47 -7.91 16.73
C PRO A 120 17.70 -7.71 15.85
N ASP A 121 17.48 -7.55 14.56
CA ASP A 121 18.57 -7.30 13.62
C ASP A 121 18.90 -5.79 13.64
N PRO A 122 20.14 -5.42 14.04
CA PRO A 122 20.53 -4.03 14.24
C PRO A 122 20.50 -3.21 12.93
N GLN A 123 20.68 -3.84 11.77
CA GLN A 123 20.66 -3.14 10.47
C GLN A 123 19.31 -2.46 10.18
N TRP A 124 18.23 -2.92 10.80
CA TRP A 124 16.87 -2.42 10.53
C TRP A 124 16.45 -1.26 11.43
N ARG A 125 17.18 -0.99 12.52
CA ARG A 125 16.90 0.18 13.36
C ARG A 125 17.34 1.49 12.70
N GLU A 126 18.33 1.43 11.84
CA GLU A 126 18.98 2.61 11.26
C GLU A 126 18.50 2.94 9.85
N ALA A 127 17.55 2.17 9.30
CA ALA A 127 17.02 2.42 7.96
C ALA A 127 16.24 3.76 7.92
N PRO A 128 16.64 4.74 7.09
CA PRO A 128 16.04 6.07 7.06
C PRO A 128 14.60 6.10 6.54
N ASP A 129 14.17 5.07 5.80
CA ASP A 129 12.80 4.90 5.28
C ASP A 129 12.05 3.79 6.02
N ARG A 130 11.90 3.94 7.35
CA ARG A 130 11.14 2.98 8.16
C ARG A 130 9.64 3.10 7.87
N HIS A 131 9.10 2.14 7.12
CA HIS A 131 7.67 2.11 6.81
C HIS A 131 6.84 1.74 8.04
N ARG A 132 5.66 2.35 8.24
CA ARG A 132 4.84 2.13 9.46
C ARG A 132 4.48 0.67 9.72
N LEU A 133 4.32 -0.15 8.68
CA LEU A 133 4.07 -1.59 8.82
C LEU A 133 5.26 -2.34 9.42
N ILE A 134 6.49 -1.90 9.14
CA ILE A 134 7.72 -2.45 9.72
C ILE A 134 7.69 -2.26 11.23
N ASP A 135 7.36 -1.05 11.70
CA ASP A 135 7.26 -0.76 13.13
C ASP A 135 6.15 -1.57 13.82
N LEU A 136 4.99 -1.71 13.17
CA LEU A 136 3.89 -2.55 13.65
C LEU A 136 4.32 -4.01 13.79
N THR A 137 5.05 -4.53 12.80
CA THR A 137 5.56 -5.90 12.81
C THR A 137 6.60 -6.09 13.91
N GLU A 138 7.51 -5.13 14.11
CA GLU A 138 8.50 -5.20 15.18
C GLU A 138 7.87 -5.16 16.58
N ARG A 139 6.90 -4.26 16.81
CA ARG A 139 6.15 -4.23 18.07
C ARG A 139 5.42 -5.55 18.31
N TRP A 140 4.86 -6.14 17.26
CA TRP A 140 4.22 -7.45 17.35
C TRP A 140 5.23 -8.56 17.68
N ILE A 141 6.39 -8.60 17.01
CA ILE A 141 7.47 -9.57 17.27
C ILE A 141 7.96 -9.45 18.72
N GLU A 142 8.18 -8.23 19.22
CA GLU A 142 8.60 -8.01 20.61
C GLU A 142 7.55 -8.52 21.60
N GLY A 143 6.26 -8.26 21.34
CA GLY A 143 5.16 -8.80 22.12
C GLY A 143 5.11 -10.33 22.12
N GLU A 144 5.33 -10.96 20.96
CA GLU A 144 5.35 -12.41 20.84
C GLU A 144 6.57 -13.02 21.53
N ARG A 145 7.73 -12.35 21.50
CA ARG A 145 8.93 -12.76 22.23
C ARG A 145 8.69 -12.75 23.75
N LEU A 146 8.10 -11.68 24.28
CA LEU A 146 7.72 -11.60 25.69
C LEU A 146 6.74 -12.72 26.08
N ARG A 147 5.80 -13.04 25.17
CA ARG A 147 4.85 -14.15 25.35
C ARG A 147 5.53 -15.51 25.39
N MET A 148 6.49 -15.77 24.50
CA MET A 148 7.28 -17.00 24.53
C MET A 148 8.09 -17.15 25.82
N VAL A 149 8.69 -16.06 26.32
CA VAL A 149 9.42 -16.07 27.60
C VAL A 149 8.49 -16.40 28.76
N ALA A 150 7.31 -15.77 28.82
CA ALA A 150 6.32 -16.04 29.85
C ALA A 150 5.84 -17.51 29.82
N LEU A 151 5.53 -18.03 28.63
CA LEU A 151 5.15 -19.43 28.44
C LEU A 151 6.28 -20.37 28.87
N ARG A 152 7.54 -20.07 28.51
CA ARG A 152 8.70 -20.88 28.89
C ARG A 152 8.88 -20.95 30.40
N ILE A 153 8.74 -19.81 31.10
CA ILE A 153 8.78 -19.75 32.57
C ILE A 153 7.63 -20.56 33.17
N ALA A 154 6.42 -20.45 32.63
CA ALA A 154 5.27 -21.22 33.09
C ALA A 154 5.48 -22.73 32.90
N THR A 155 6.00 -23.16 31.74
CA THR A 155 6.36 -24.57 31.50
C THR A 155 7.50 -25.08 32.37
N ALA A 156 8.48 -24.24 32.70
CA ALA A 156 9.58 -24.63 33.59
C ALA A 156 9.13 -24.84 35.05
N ARG A 157 7.99 -24.26 35.44
CA ARG A 157 7.38 -24.44 36.77
C ARG A 157 6.49 -25.69 36.86
N LEU A 158 6.13 -26.30 35.72
CA LEU A 158 5.39 -27.55 35.73
C LEU A 158 6.30 -28.67 36.28
N PRO A 159 5.79 -29.54 37.17
CA PRO A 159 6.56 -30.68 37.67
C PRO A 159 6.93 -31.62 36.52
N ALA A 160 8.16 -32.16 36.54
CA ALA A 160 8.72 -33.00 35.48
C ALA A 160 7.90 -34.30 35.24
N SER A 161 7.15 -34.72 36.26
CA SER A 161 6.15 -35.77 36.17
C SER A 161 4.87 -35.22 36.79
N LEU A 162 3.77 -35.25 36.03
CA LEU A 162 2.45 -35.02 36.59
C LEU A 162 2.21 -36.06 37.69
N PRO A 163 1.94 -35.66 38.94
CA PRO A 163 1.59 -36.62 39.96
C PRO A 163 0.38 -37.42 39.48
N SER A 164 0.40 -38.73 39.69
CA SER A 164 -0.73 -39.63 39.40
C SER A 164 -1.87 -39.43 40.40
N ASP A 165 -2.12 -38.18 40.80
CA ASP A 165 -3.21 -37.80 41.68
C ASP A 165 -4.54 -38.13 40.96
N PRO A 166 -5.38 -39.01 41.51
CA PRO A 166 -6.64 -39.41 40.88
C PRO A 166 -7.61 -38.24 40.65
N ASP A 167 -7.46 -37.15 41.40
CA ASP A 167 -8.31 -35.96 41.26
C ASP A 167 -7.78 -34.93 40.23
N GLY A 168 -6.50 -35.01 39.85
CA GLY A 168 -5.87 -34.14 38.86
C GLY A 168 -5.90 -32.64 39.22
N ARG A 169 -5.93 -32.28 40.51
CA ARG A 169 -6.10 -30.88 40.95
C ARG A 169 -4.89 -30.03 40.58
N GLU A 170 -3.68 -30.51 40.86
CA GLU A 170 -2.44 -29.79 40.51
C GLU A 170 -2.29 -29.60 38.99
N ALA A 171 -2.72 -30.59 38.19
CA ALA A 171 -2.70 -30.48 36.74
C ALA A 171 -3.65 -29.37 36.23
N ARG A 172 -4.83 -29.22 36.86
CA ARG A 172 -5.81 -28.17 36.52
C ARG A 172 -5.33 -26.79 36.95
N GLU A 173 -4.78 -26.65 38.15
CA GLU A 173 -4.22 -25.38 38.63
C GLU A 173 -3.06 -24.91 37.73
N ALA A 174 -2.17 -25.83 37.32
CA ALA A 174 -1.09 -25.50 36.40
C ALA A 174 -1.61 -25.08 35.00
N LEU A 175 -2.67 -25.73 34.51
CA LEU A 175 -3.33 -25.38 33.24
C LEU A 175 -4.06 -24.03 33.31
N GLU A 176 -4.71 -23.71 34.43
CA GLU A 176 -5.36 -22.42 34.66
C GLU A 176 -4.33 -21.29 34.75
N ALA A 177 -3.22 -21.50 35.47
CA ALA A 177 -2.12 -20.52 35.52
C ALA A 177 -1.53 -20.25 34.12
N LEU A 178 -1.37 -21.29 33.29
CA LEU A 178 -0.96 -21.17 31.89
C LEU A 178 -1.99 -20.37 31.06
N ARG A 179 -3.28 -20.61 31.30
CA ARG A 179 -4.38 -19.95 30.59
C ARG A 179 -4.53 -18.48 30.99
N GLU A 180 -4.32 -18.15 32.26
CA GLU A 180 -4.27 -16.78 32.76
C GLU A 180 -3.07 -16.01 32.22
N ALA A 181 -1.88 -16.62 32.24
CA ALA A 181 -0.69 -16.02 31.63
C ALA A 181 -0.89 -15.76 30.12
N ALA A 182 -1.53 -16.69 29.41
CA ALA A 182 -1.90 -16.49 28.01
C ALA A 182 -2.99 -15.42 27.82
N GLY A 183 -3.90 -15.25 28.77
CA GLY A 183 -5.00 -14.28 28.75
C GLY A 183 -4.58 -12.84 29.03
N GLN A 184 -3.74 -12.62 30.05
CA GLN A 184 -3.25 -11.28 30.43
C GLN A 184 -2.45 -10.62 29.30
N LEU A 185 -1.67 -11.40 28.57
CA LEU A 185 -0.88 -10.92 27.43
C LEU A 185 -1.76 -10.52 26.23
N ARG A 186 -2.95 -11.12 26.07
CA ARG A 186 -3.91 -10.76 25.01
C ARG A 186 -4.55 -9.39 25.25
N HIS A 187 -4.73 -8.99 26.51
CA HIS A 187 -5.32 -7.70 26.86
C HIS A 187 -4.30 -6.55 26.91
N GLY A 188 -3.04 -6.82 27.28
CA GLY A 188 -1.96 -5.82 27.26
C GLY A 188 -1.66 -5.24 25.87
N SER A 189 -1.82 -6.04 24.80
CA SER A 189 -1.58 -5.61 23.42
C SER A 189 -2.53 -4.50 22.94
N HIS A 190 -3.70 -4.31 23.58
CA HIS A 190 -4.64 -3.27 23.19
C HIS A 190 -4.43 -1.93 23.92
N ALA A 191 -3.93 -1.96 25.16
CA ALA A 191 -3.77 -0.75 25.98
C ALA A 191 -2.59 0.15 25.55
N GLY A 192 -1.58 -0.40 24.85
CA GLY A 192 -0.41 0.35 24.38
C GLY A 192 -0.62 1.20 23.12
N ASN A 193 -1.73 0.99 22.39
CA ASN A 193 -1.93 1.62 21.09
C ASN A 193 -2.64 2.99 21.15
N ASP A 194 -3.28 3.34 22.27
CA ASP A 194 -4.05 4.59 22.41
C ASP A 194 -3.22 5.79 22.90
N ARG A 195 -1.96 5.60 23.33
CA ARG A 195 -1.13 6.70 23.88
C ARG A 195 -0.25 7.43 22.85
N GLY A 196 -0.39 7.15 21.55
CA GLY A 196 0.52 7.66 20.51
C GLY A 196 -0.17 8.39 19.34
N GLN A 197 -1.38 8.92 19.54
CA GLN A 197 -2.10 9.73 18.54
C GLN A 197 -2.45 11.12 19.04
N GLU A 198 -1.66 11.67 19.97
CA GLU A 198 -1.62 13.11 20.25
C GLU A 198 -0.44 13.76 19.51
#